data_AF-A0A074LSQ6-F1
#
_entry.id   AF-A0A074LSQ6-F1
#
_cell.length_a   1.000
_cell.length_b   1.000
_cell.length_c   1.000
_cell.angle_alpha   90.00
_cell.angle_beta   90.00
_cell.angle_gamma   90.00
#
_symmetry.space_group_name_H-M   'P 1'
#
loop_
_entity.id
_entity.type
_entity.pdbx_description
1 polymer ?
#
loop_
_entity_poly.entity_id
_entity_poly.type
_entity_poly.pdbx_seq_one_letter_code
_entity_poly.pdbx_strand_id
1 'polypeptide(L)' 'MKNALVWMSKARSTVKTMFGMPDYEKYLEHHNATHPDQEPLNERDFYLQRLKERYDSGEVTRCC' A
#
# COMPACT_ATOMS: atom_id res chain seq x y z
N MET A 1 -5.02 27.49 9.06
CA MET A 1 -3.75 26.75 8.98
C MET A 1 -3.89 25.22 9.01
N LYS A 2 -5.10 24.63 8.85
CA LYS A 2 -5.29 23.16 8.83
C LYS A 2 -5.22 22.56 7.41
N ASN A 3 -5.40 23.39 6.39
CA ASN A 3 -5.55 22.97 5.00
C ASN A 3 -4.22 22.61 4.31
N ALA A 4 -3.11 23.24 4.70
CA ALA A 4 -1.79 22.96 4.13
C ALA A 4 -1.28 21.56 4.51
N LEU A 5 -1.53 21.14 5.75
CA LEU A 5 -1.11 19.82 6.26
C LEU A 5 -1.84 18.67 5.55
N VAL A 6 -3.15 18.85 5.31
CA VAL A 6 -3.99 17.87 4.60
C VAL A 6 -3.58 17.77 3.12
N TRP A 7 -3.19 18.88 2.51
CA TRP A 7 -2.69 18.90 1.12
C TRP A 7 -1.34 18.18 0.98
N MET A 8 -0.41 18.39 1.92
CA MET A 8 0.88 17.68 1.95
C MET A 8 0.69 16.17 2.17
N SER A 9 -0.21 15.79 3.09
CA SER A 9 -0.53 14.37 3.35
C SER A 9 -1.13 13.66 2.12
N LYS A 10 -2.09 14.31 1.44
CA LYS A 10 -2.65 13.80 0.18
C LYS A 10 -1.59 13.72 -0.93
N ALA A 11 -0.73 14.72 -1.06
CA ALA A 11 0.33 14.73 -2.08
C ALA A 11 1.32 13.58 -1.91
N ARG A 12 1.73 13.27 -0.67
CA ARG A 12 2.63 12.12 -0.37
C ARG A 12 2.03 10.79 -0.82
N SER A 13 0.73 10.60 -0.58
CA SER A 13 0.08 9.37 -1.02
C SER A 13 -0.13 9.30 -2.53
N THR A 14 -0.38 10.45 -3.20
CA THR A 14 -0.39 10.52 -4.67
C THR A 14 0.98 10.18 -5.26
N VAL A 15 2.07 10.70 -4.69
CA VAL A 15 3.45 10.40 -5.13
C VAL A 15 3.75 8.91 -4.98
N LYS A 16 3.45 8.31 -3.82
CA LYS A 16 3.64 6.85 -3.63
C LYS A 16 2.86 6.04 -4.66
N THR A 17 1.59 6.36 -4.92
CA THR A 17 0.80 5.70 -5.96
C THR A 17 1.41 5.89 -7.35
N MET A 18 1.85 7.09 -7.71
CA MET A 18 2.45 7.38 -9.02
C MET A 18 3.73 6.59 -9.26
N PHE A 19 4.58 6.44 -8.24
CA PHE A 19 5.79 5.62 -8.33
C PHE A 19 5.54 4.14 -8.02
N GLY A 20 4.28 3.74 -7.82
CA GLY A 20 3.89 2.38 -7.49
C GLY A 20 4.47 1.87 -6.17
N MET A 21 4.86 2.76 -5.26
CA MET A 21 5.38 2.42 -3.95
C MET A 21 4.25 1.97 -3.02
N PRO A 22 4.44 0.89 -2.25
CA PRO A 22 3.48 0.49 -1.22
C PRO A 22 3.31 1.57 -0.15
N ASP A 23 2.07 1.79 0.31
CA ASP A 23 1.75 2.77 1.36
C ASP A 23 1.19 2.06 2.61
N TYR A 24 2.04 1.88 3.62
CA TYR A 24 1.72 1.09 4.81
C TYR A 24 0.57 1.68 5.65
N GLU A 25 0.47 3.00 5.76
CA GLU A 25 -0.63 3.64 6.50
C GLU A 25 -1.99 3.33 5.87
N LYS A 26 -2.09 3.41 4.54
CA LYS A 26 -3.29 3.02 3.80
C LYS A 26 -3.61 1.53 3.94
N TYR A 27 -2.58 0.69 4.00
CA TYR A 27 -2.76 -0.73 4.27
C TYR A 27 -3.39 -0.95 5.64
N LEU A 28 -2.91 -0.28 6.70
CA LEU A 28 -3.48 -0.40 8.04
C LEU A 28 -4.93 0.10 8.10
N GLU A 29 -5.24 1.24 7.46
CA GLU A 29 -6.61 1.76 7.37
C GLU A 29 -7.54 0.73 6.69
N HIS A 30 -7.12 0.15 5.56
CA HIS A 30 -7.87 -0.86 4.84
C HIS A 30 -7.99 -2.18 5.62
N HIS A 31 -6.90 -2.62 6.25
CA HIS A 31 -6.84 -3.84 7.04
C HIS A 31 -7.79 -3.75 8.23
N ASN A 32 -7.75 -2.65 8.99
CA ASN A 32 -8.66 -2.45 10.12
C ASN A 32 -10.13 -2.38 9.68
N ALA A 33 -10.41 -1.86 8.47
CA ALA A 33 -11.76 -1.81 7.93
C ALA A 33 -12.28 -3.17 7.40
N THR A 34 -11.39 -4.01 6.87
CA THR A 34 -11.76 -5.24 6.13
C THR A 34 -11.53 -6.51 6.95
N HIS A 35 -10.49 -6.51 7.78
CA HIS A 35 -10.03 -7.63 8.59
C HIS A 35 -9.73 -7.19 10.04
N PRO A 36 -10.74 -6.66 10.77
CA PRO A 36 -10.54 -6.21 12.15
C PRO A 36 -10.11 -7.33 13.11
N ASP A 37 -10.41 -8.59 12.77
CA ASP A 37 -10.12 -9.76 13.60
C ASP A 37 -8.73 -10.38 13.35
N GLN A 38 -7.96 -9.83 12.40
CA GLN A 38 -6.61 -10.30 12.09
C GLN A 38 -5.57 -9.27 12.55
N GLU A 39 -4.36 -9.73 12.85
CA GLU A 39 -3.25 -8.81 13.11
C GLU A 39 -2.65 -8.37 11.76
N PRO A 40 -2.51 -7.05 11.51
CA PRO A 40 -1.89 -6.58 10.29
C PRO A 40 -0.43 -7.02 10.21
N LEU A 41 0.07 -7.20 9.00
CA LEU A 41 1.49 -7.43 8.74
C LEU A 41 2.31 -6.25 9.25
N ASN A 42 3.52 -6.52 9.72
CA ASN A 42 4.47 -5.45 9.98
C ASN A 42 4.90 -4.79 8.66
N GLU A 43 5.44 -3.57 8.76
CA GLU A 43 5.80 -2.74 7.60
C GLU A 43 6.74 -3.47 6.62
N ARG A 44 7.76 -4.15 7.15
CA ARG A 44 8.74 -4.89 6.33
C ARG A 44 8.07 -6.03 5.56
N ASP A 45 7.27 -6.85 6.24
CA ASP A 45 6.62 -8.00 5.64
C ASP A 45 5.57 -7.58 4.62
N PHE A 46 4.86 -6.47 4.87
CA PHE A 46 4.02 -5.82 3.88
C PHE A 46 4.83 -5.45 2.64
N TYR A 47 5.96 -4.74 2.75
CA TYR A 47 6.78 -4.39 1.58
C TYR A 47 7.28 -5.63 0.83
N LEU A 48 7.76 -6.65 1.54
CA LEU A 48 8.23 -7.89 0.93
C LEU A 48 7.10 -8.62 0.19
N GLN A 49 5.91 -8.69 0.78
CA GLN A 49 4.72 -9.27 0.14
C GLN A 49 4.36 -8.50 -1.13
N ARG A 50 4.34 -7.17 -1.09
CA ARG A 50 4.04 -6.33 -2.28
C ARG A 50 5.10 -6.45 -3.37
N LEU A 51 6.37 -6.60 -3.00
CA LEU A 51 7.45 -6.88 -3.96
C LEU A 51 7.30 -8.27 -4.58
N LYS A 52 6.98 -9.28 -3.76
CA LYS A 52 6.72 -10.64 -4.20
C LYS A 52 5.55 -10.69 -5.19
N GLU A 53 4.41 -10.09 -4.85
CA GLU A 53 3.24 -9.98 -5.73
C GLU A 53 3.56 -9.27 -7.05
N ARG A 54 4.48 -8.30 -7.04
CA ARG A 54 4.83 -7.53 -8.24
C ARG A 54 5.85 -8.24 -9.15
N TYR A 55 6.86 -8.87 -8.57
CA TYR A 55 8.02 -9.36 -9.32
C TYR A 55 8.16 -10.88 -9.31
N ASP A 56 7.65 -11.55 -8.27
CA ASP A 56 7.79 -12.99 -8.04
C ASP A 56 6.46 -13.74 -8.28
N SER A 57 5.37 -13.02 -8.56
CA SER A 57 4.08 -13.65 -8.83
C SER A 57 4.12 -14.56 -10.04
N GLY A 58 5.10 -14.43 -10.95
CA GLY A 58 5.38 -15.39 -12.05
C GLY A 58 4.25 -15.58 -13.06
N GLU A 59 3.04 -15.14 -12.72
CA GLU A 59 1.85 -15.01 -13.54
C GLU A 59 2.06 -13.80 -14.42
N VAL A 60 2.89 -14.00 -15.45
CA VAL A 60 2.59 -13.35 -16.72
C VAL A 60 1.14 -13.75 -16.99
N THR A 61 0.20 -12.81 -16.84
CA THR A 61 -1.15 -12.94 -17.41
C THR A 61 -0.95 -12.90 -18.91
N ARG A 62 -0.49 -14.02 -19.47
CA ARG A 62 -0.37 -14.23 -20.89
C ARG A 62 -1.81 -14.35 -21.31
N CYS A 63 -2.36 -13.25 -21.82
CA CYS A 63 -3.61 -13.31 -22.56
C CYS A 63 -3.35 -14.34 -23.66
N CYS A 64 -4.02 -15.49 -23.55
CA CYS A 64 -4.13 -16.44 -24.63
C CYS A 64 -4.77 -15.75 -25.84
#